data_AF-A0A6F9DDI2-F1
#
_entry.id   AF-A0A6F9DDI2-F1
#
_cell.length_a   1.000
_cell.length_b   1.000
_cell.length_c   1.000
_cell.angle_alpha   90.00
_cell.angle_beta   90.00
_cell.angle_gamma   90.00
#
_symmetry.space_group_name_H-M   'P 1'
#
loop_
_entity.id
_entity.type
_entity.pdbx_description
1 polymer ?
#
loop_
_entity_poly.entity_id
_entity_poly.type
_entity_poly.pdbx_seq_one_letter_code
_entity_poly.pdbx_strand_id
1 'polypeptide(L)'
;MSKATPSAVKMTSKEAWTSENVAQRALQEKDQKLLRMGDEINRLAIFEQESKRKDATIAQLREENSQLQDLLMSDQANSTAKVCQKLKIVDEEINSRRSDINSLHKQVDAIKCKFVEGNTLTSQLSDREKKIHELRHDLDKFKKDYGMAQGLVKSLQREQQSQEATLTKKNDEIASLKARVTKKDVQLSTISAKFARITEDKSKDDLIESIRKESKELRLKLQASDSRANDQVTLLQSYKQEISKLQSSVKNESQDKKKLKQELESLQLKFNEVQRSERVLHVDLEQSTCRLDRFRMRVIRAVYVCPGIESPDDDDKIDDSSIVTDIKKIAKQRSEFQDQGQGWKNEAHKNETKLEEIRNANKTCRQVLDEIIKRLDKNGHHTRLIKQEMQTLSSLPTDENLMWIRSTFTELLSSEFSWLSQLDECLTDAGFDVFLSEQNPGEHVTSLHMALKNEEQAHHQTKSNISQLEIKHEEELQNRVEKLLQENEEKLASEIERIRSEEQLKLNDSIEKIRAKEEEKRLQALFDEREKVTTANLSMEQLKKVQIMYKMISIQ
;
A
#
# COMPACT_ATOMS: atom_id res chain seq x y z
N MET A 1 -46.07 -179.88 143.40
CA MET A 1 -44.88 -180.78 143.37
C MET A 1 -45.08 -181.88 142.33
N SER A 2 -44.01 -182.23 141.60
CA SER A 2 -43.80 -183.45 140.77
C SER A 2 -44.72 -183.69 139.55
N LYS A 3 -45.95 -184.24 139.63
CA LYS A 3 -46.22 -185.63 140.03
C LYS A 3 -47.26 -186.23 139.07
N ALA A 4 -47.43 -187.56 139.17
CA ALA A 4 -48.65 -188.30 138.87
C ALA A 4 -49.18 -188.18 137.41
N THR A 5 -48.82 -189.01 136.40
CA THR A 5 -48.89 -190.50 136.23
C THR A 5 -50.32 -191.07 136.19
N PRO A 6 -50.64 -192.33 135.74
CA PRO A 6 -49.93 -193.35 134.94
C PRO A 6 -50.78 -194.10 133.84
N SER A 7 -50.13 -194.97 133.03
CA SER A 7 -50.59 -196.28 132.46
C SER A 7 -51.87 -196.51 131.61
N ALA A 8 -51.76 -197.54 130.75
CA ALA A 8 -52.77 -198.56 130.37
C ALA A 8 -53.53 -198.53 129.00
N VAL A 9 -53.10 -199.45 128.12
CA VAL A 9 -53.90 -200.47 127.38
C VAL A 9 -54.89 -200.04 126.27
N LYS A 10 -54.54 -200.42 125.02
CA LYS A 10 -55.45 -200.63 123.84
C LYS A 10 -56.19 -199.33 123.43
N MET A 11 -56.92 -199.23 122.32
CA MET A 11 -57.50 -200.20 121.38
C MET A 11 -57.00 -199.96 119.95
N THR A 12 -56.80 -201.04 119.19
CA THR A 12 -57.49 -201.35 117.91
C THR A 12 -58.10 -200.17 117.17
N SER A 13 -57.88 -200.16 115.86
CA SER A 13 -58.73 -199.62 114.76
C SER A 13 -60.01 -198.84 115.12
N LYS A 14 -60.30 -197.83 114.30
CA LYS A 14 -61.50 -196.96 114.38
C LYS A 14 -61.45 -196.07 115.63
N GLU A 15 -62.24 -195.02 115.78
CA GLU A 15 -63.09 -194.24 114.87
C GLU A 15 -62.48 -192.80 114.95
N ALA A 16 -62.11 -192.10 113.86
CA ALA A 16 -62.99 -191.51 112.85
C ALA A 16 -64.16 -190.72 113.48
N TRP A 17 -64.25 -189.41 113.20
CA TRP A 17 -65.34 -188.49 113.65
C TRP A 17 -65.35 -188.26 115.18
N THR A 18 -64.96 -187.09 115.70
CA THR A 18 -65.96 -186.07 116.13
C THR A 18 -65.41 -184.66 116.39
N SER A 19 -64.12 -184.49 116.68
CA SER A 19 -63.62 -183.34 117.48
C SER A 19 -63.43 -181.99 116.75
N GLU A 20 -64.05 -181.82 115.58
CA GLU A 20 -63.86 -180.65 114.71
C GLU A 20 -64.44 -179.33 115.29
N ASN A 21 -65.35 -179.42 116.27
CA ASN A 21 -66.27 -178.32 116.62
C ASN A 21 -65.79 -177.30 117.67
N VAL A 22 -64.59 -177.46 118.28
CA VAL A 22 -64.21 -176.65 119.47
C VAL A 22 -63.23 -175.51 119.17
N ALA A 23 -62.06 -175.78 118.58
CA ALA A 23 -60.92 -174.86 118.58
C ALA A 23 -60.93 -173.78 117.47
N GLN A 24 -61.94 -173.81 116.59
CA GLN A 24 -62.06 -172.90 115.44
C GLN A 24 -62.23 -171.41 115.82
N ARG A 25 -62.59 -171.08 117.08
CA ARG A 25 -62.98 -169.72 117.49
C ARG A 25 -61.89 -168.84 118.14
N ALA A 26 -60.75 -169.37 118.58
CA ALA A 26 -59.93 -168.66 119.59
C ALA A 26 -58.78 -167.77 119.05
N LEU A 27 -57.95 -168.22 118.11
CA LEU A 27 -56.70 -167.52 117.75
C LEU A 27 -56.65 -166.92 116.33
N GLN A 28 -57.76 -166.96 115.58
CA GLN A 28 -57.92 -166.15 114.37
C GLN A 28 -57.75 -164.65 114.65
N GLU A 29 -58.11 -164.19 115.86
CA GLU A 29 -58.39 -162.77 116.10
C GLU A 29 -57.14 -161.88 116.16
N LYS A 30 -55.95 -162.38 116.56
CA LYS A 30 -54.85 -161.46 116.98
C LYS A 30 -53.50 -161.57 116.28
N ASP A 31 -53.06 -162.71 115.72
CA ASP A 31 -51.73 -162.77 115.06
C ASP A 31 -51.69 -162.23 113.61
N GLN A 32 -52.84 -161.92 113.00
CA GLN A 32 -52.87 -161.01 111.84
C GLN A 32 -52.26 -159.63 112.16
N LYS A 33 -52.22 -159.22 113.44
CA LYS A 33 -51.71 -157.92 113.86
C LYS A 33 -50.17 -157.84 113.83
N LEU A 34 -49.48 -158.98 113.84
CA LEU A 34 -48.01 -159.05 113.79
C LEU A 34 -47.45 -159.29 112.37
N LEU A 35 -48.21 -159.97 111.50
CA LEU A 35 -47.91 -160.13 110.06
C LEU A 35 -47.52 -158.78 109.42
N ARG A 36 -48.32 -157.72 109.68
CA ARG A 36 -48.18 -156.39 109.07
C ARG A 36 -46.89 -155.63 109.41
N MET A 37 -46.16 -155.98 110.46
CA MET A 37 -44.90 -155.29 110.79
C MET A 37 -43.65 -156.03 110.29
N GLY A 38 -43.74 -157.33 109.99
CA GLY A 38 -42.61 -158.10 109.45
C GLY A 38 -42.39 -157.88 107.96
N ASP A 39 -43.48 -157.85 107.18
CA ASP A 39 -43.44 -157.77 105.72
C ASP A 39 -42.85 -156.44 105.22
N GLU A 40 -43.11 -155.34 105.93
CA GLU A 40 -42.67 -154.00 105.55
C GLU A 40 -41.14 -153.83 105.64
N ILE A 41 -40.48 -154.57 106.54
CA ILE A 41 -39.03 -154.48 106.76
C ILE A 41 -38.26 -155.37 105.76
N ASN A 42 -38.76 -156.57 105.46
CA ASN A 42 -38.05 -157.52 104.59
C ASN A 42 -38.07 -157.12 103.10
N ARG A 43 -39.14 -156.45 102.65
CA ARG A 43 -39.29 -156.01 101.26
C ARG A 43 -38.24 -154.98 100.84
N LEU A 44 -37.71 -154.19 101.77
CA LEU A 44 -36.77 -153.10 101.49
C LEU A 44 -35.32 -153.58 101.28
N ALA A 45 -34.93 -154.75 101.80
CA ALA A 45 -33.54 -155.21 101.76
C ALA A 45 -33.04 -155.72 100.39
N ILE A 46 -33.95 -156.22 99.53
CA ILE A 46 -33.54 -156.95 98.30
C ILE A 46 -33.19 -156.00 97.15
N PHE A 47 -33.91 -154.89 96.99
CA PHE A 47 -33.65 -153.92 95.92
C PHE A 47 -32.27 -153.23 96.04
N GLU A 48 -31.72 -153.17 97.26
CA GLU A 48 -30.37 -152.63 97.52
C GLU A 48 -29.25 -153.56 96.99
N GLN A 49 -29.52 -154.87 96.87
CA GLN A 49 -28.56 -155.86 96.39
C GLN A 49 -28.51 -155.94 94.86
N GLU A 50 -29.67 -155.84 94.19
CA GLU A 50 -29.83 -155.96 92.73
C GLU A 50 -29.08 -154.85 91.96
N SER A 51 -29.09 -153.63 92.51
CA SER A 51 -28.50 -152.44 91.88
C SER A 51 -27.00 -152.60 91.60
N LYS A 52 -26.24 -153.18 92.56
CA LYS A 52 -24.77 -153.24 92.52
C LYS A 52 -24.18 -154.21 91.48
N ARG A 53 -25.00 -154.99 90.77
CA ARG A 53 -24.52 -156.07 89.88
C ARG A 53 -24.58 -155.74 88.39
N LYS A 54 -25.49 -154.84 87.97
CA LYS A 54 -25.71 -154.51 86.54
C LYS A 54 -24.60 -153.63 85.96
N ASP A 55 -23.99 -152.78 86.79
CA ASP A 55 -22.91 -151.87 86.36
C ASP A 55 -21.64 -152.59 85.89
N ALA A 56 -21.44 -153.86 86.26
CA ALA A 56 -20.26 -154.64 85.87
C ALA A 56 -20.28 -155.15 84.41
N THR A 57 -21.44 -155.25 83.76
CA THR A 57 -21.56 -155.92 82.45
C THR A 57 -21.14 -155.04 81.26
N ILE A 58 -21.22 -153.71 81.39
CA ILE A 58 -21.18 -152.79 80.23
C ILE A 58 -19.77 -152.58 79.65
N ALA A 59 -18.72 -152.83 80.43
CA ALA A 59 -17.35 -152.44 80.05
C ALA A 59 -16.71 -153.27 78.91
N GLN A 60 -17.18 -154.49 78.64
CA GLN A 60 -16.39 -155.50 77.91
C GLN A 60 -16.56 -155.49 76.37
N LEU A 61 -17.62 -154.90 75.81
CA LEU A 61 -18.02 -155.11 74.40
C LEU A 61 -17.41 -154.15 73.35
N ARG A 62 -16.50 -153.24 73.72
CA ARG A 62 -16.13 -152.09 72.85
C ARG A 62 -14.92 -152.29 71.92
N GLU A 63 -14.23 -153.43 71.94
CA GLU A 63 -12.84 -153.49 71.43
C GLU A 63 -12.63 -154.17 70.05
N GLU A 64 -13.58 -154.96 69.53
CA GLU A 64 -13.27 -155.94 68.46
C GLU A 64 -13.33 -155.47 66.97
N ASN A 65 -13.79 -154.26 66.65
CA ASN A 65 -14.49 -154.00 65.37
C ASN A 65 -13.71 -153.24 64.25
N SER A 66 -12.37 -153.34 64.14
CA SER A 66 -11.58 -152.30 63.41
C SER A 66 -10.71 -152.70 62.19
N GLN A 67 -10.67 -153.94 61.69
CA GLN A 67 -9.45 -154.44 60.98
C GLN A 67 -9.54 -155.02 59.53
N LEU A 68 -10.60 -154.83 58.71
CA LEU A 68 -10.75 -155.58 57.42
C LEU A 68 -11.08 -154.72 56.17
N GLN A 69 -10.10 -154.42 55.29
CA GLN A 69 -10.31 -153.60 54.08
C GLN A 69 -9.33 -153.83 52.89
N ASP A 70 -9.74 -153.30 51.72
CA ASP A 70 -9.01 -152.82 50.52
C ASP A 70 -8.05 -153.76 49.71
N LEU A 71 -8.51 -154.24 48.52
CA LEU A 71 -7.65 -154.79 47.42
C LEU A 71 -8.43 -155.05 46.09
N LEU A 72 -8.15 -154.32 44.98
CA LEU A 72 -8.71 -154.55 43.61
C LEU A 72 -8.03 -153.63 42.53
N MET A 73 -8.48 -153.68 41.26
CA MET A 73 -8.32 -152.71 40.12
C MET A 73 -7.10 -152.86 39.15
N SER A 74 -7.32 -152.90 37.80
CA SER A 74 -6.35 -152.39 36.76
C SER A 74 -6.76 -152.39 35.25
N ASP A 75 -7.56 -153.34 34.72
CA ASP A 75 -7.36 -153.81 33.31
C ASP A 75 -8.20 -153.18 32.14
N GLN A 76 -7.58 -153.14 30.94
CA GLN A 76 -8.13 -153.03 29.55
C GLN A 76 -8.85 -151.77 29.00
N ALA A 77 -8.33 -151.26 27.85
CA ALA A 77 -8.90 -150.11 27.09
C ALA A 77 -8.93 -150.26 25.53
N ASN A 78 -8.51 -151.40 24.95
CA ASN A 78 -8.12 -151.49 23.52
C ASN A 78 -9.25 -151.86 22.52
N SER A 79 -10.53 -151.85 22.94
CA SER A 79 -11.65 -152.49 22.21
C SER A 79 -12.44 -151.55 21.27
N THR A 80 -12.27 -150.24 21.39
CA THR A 80 -13.29 -149.24 21.01
C THR A 80 -13.37 -148.85 19.52
N ALA A 81 -12.26 -148.87 18.77
CA ALA A 81 -12.23 -148.23 17.44
C ALA A 81 -13.02 -148.96 16.32
N LYS A 82 -13.05 -150.30 16.31
CA LYS A 82 -13.81 -151.09 15.30
C LYS A 82 -15.33 -151.04 15.49
N VAL A 83 -15.80 -150.56 16.64
CA VAL A 83 -17.24 -150.51 17.00
C VAL A 83 -17.96 -149.42 16.21
N CYS A 84 -17.32 -148.26 15.99
CA CYS A 84 -17.98 -147.06 15.47
C CYS A 84 -18.45 -147.13 14.00
N GLN A 85 -17.77 -147.88 13.12
CA GLN A 85 -18.19 -147.95 11.70
C GLN A 85 -19.33 -148.95 11.47
N LYS A 86 -19.37 -150.05 12.25
CA LYS A 86 -20.52 -150.98 12.25
C LYS A 86 -21.78 -150.30 12.82
N LEU A 87 -21.63 -149.39 13.77
CA LEU A 87 -22.74 -148.66 14.38
C LEU A 87 -23.58 -147.87 13.37
N LYS A 88 -22.99 -147.24 12.32
CA LYS A 88 -23.76 -146.39 11.39
C LYS A 88 -24.75 -147.15 10.50
N ILE A 89 -24.34 -148.27 9.91
CA ILE A 89 -25.23 -149.11 9.08
C ILE A 89 -26.31 -149.75 9.96
N VAL A 90 -25.92 -150.17 11.17
CA VAL A 90 -26.86 -150.69 12.17
C VAL A 90 -27.88 -149.64 12.61
N ASP A 91 -27.53 -148.35 12.68
CA ASP A 91 -28.47 -147.28 13.07
C ASP A 91 -29.53 -146.99 11.99
N GLU A 92 -29.16 -147.05 10.71
CA GLU A 92 -30.11 -146.93 9.58
C GLU A 92 -31.07 -148.14 9.50
N GLU A 93 -30.56 -149.37 9.70
CA GLU A 93 -31.42 -150.56 9.85
C GLU A 93 -32.30 -150.51 11.11
N ILE A 94 -31.77 -150.02 12.24
CA ILE A 94 -32.51 -149.86 13.50
C ILE A 94 -33.66 -148.89 13.31
N ASN A 95 -33.46 -147.75 12.65
CA ASN A 95 -34.53 -146.76 12.49
C ASN A 95 -35.67 -147.25 11.57
N SER A 96 -35.34 -148.07 10.55
CA SER A 96 -36.34 -148.81 9.77
C SER A 96 -37.09 -149.83 10.65
N ARG A 97 -36.38 -150.76 11.30
CA ARG A 97 -37.00 -151.82 12.13
C ARG A 97 -37.74 -151.27 13.36
N ARG A 98 -37.37 -150.09 13.89
CA ARG A 98 -38.06 -149.42 15.00
C ARG A 98 -39.42 -148.86 14.56
N SER A 99 -39.59 -148.54 13.27
CA SER A 99 -40.91 -148.26 12.68
C SER A 99 -41.79 -149.52 12.67
N ASP A 100 -41.24 -150.66 12.25
CA ASP A 100 -41.96 -151.95 12.19
C ASP A 100 -42.30 -152.51 13.59
N ILE A 101 -41.40 -152.35 14.57
CA ILE A 101 -41.67 -152.74 15.98
C ILE A 101 -42.88 -151.97 16.54
N ASN A 102 -43.02 -150.68 16.23
CA ASN A 102 -44.19 -149.89 16.64
C ASN A 102 -45.50 -150.33 15.94
N SER A 103 -45.41 -151.04 14.81
CA SER A 103 -46.54 -151.66 14.10
C SER A 103 -46.90 -153.03 14.67
N LEU A 104 -45.91 -153.86 14.99
CA LEU A 104 -46.10 -155.26 15.41
C LEU A 104 -46.29 -155.46 16.92
N HIS A 105 -45.75 -154.59 17.79
CA HIS A 105 -46.04 -154.72 19.23
C HIS A 105 -47.53 -154.48 19.54
N LYS A 106 -48.18 -153.59 18.76
CA LYS A 106 -49.65 -153.42 18.73
C LYS A 106 -50.43 -154.68 18.34
N GLN A 107 -49.77 -155.75 17.86
CA GLN A 107 -50.41 -157.01 17.45
C GLN A 107 -50.17 -158.16 18.43
N VAL A 108 -49.14 -158.13 19.28
CA VAL A 108 -48.82 -159.26 20.19
C VAL A 108 -49.40 -159.09 21.59
N ASP A 109 -49.71 -157.86 22.03
CA ASP A 109 -50.62 -157.64 23.17
C ASP A 109 -51.99 -158.32 22.98
N ALA A 110 -52.39 -158.61 21.73
CA ALA A 110 -53.62 -159.32 21.40
C ALA A 110 -53.53 -160.85 21.56
N ILE A 111 -52.32 -161.44 21.61
CA ILE A 111 -52.13 -162.90 21.79
C ILE A 111 -51.35 -163.15 23.09
N LYS A 112 -51.99 -162.92 24.25
CA LYS A 112 -52.98 -163.85 24.84
C LYS A 112 -52.35 -165.20 25.19
N CYS A 113 -52.28 -165.42 26.50
CA CYS A 113 -52.56 -166.69 27.17
C CYS A 113 -52.09 -167.98 26.45
N LYS A 114 -50.96 -168.50 26.90
CA LYS A 114 -50.96 -169.56 27.92
C LYS A 114 -49.77 -169.27 28.85
N PHE A 115 -49.93 -168.45 29.89
CA PHE A 115 -50.46 -168.88 31.19
C PHE A 115 -50.17 -170.36 31.47
N VAL A 116 -49.13 -170.60 32.29
CA VAL A 116 -48.83 -171.85 32.99
C VAL A 116 -48.60 -173.06 32.09
N GLU A 117 -47.43 -173.67 32.21
CA GLU A 117 -47.39 -175.11 32.50
C GLU A 117 -46.06 -175.56 33.07
N GLY A 118 -46.12 -176.67 33.81
CA GLY A 118 -45.06 -177.67 33.68
C GLY A 118 -43.73 -177.36 34.37
N ASN A 119 -43.80 -176.74 35.54
CA ASN A 119 -42.70 -176.63 36.49
C ASN A 119 -41.60 -175.60 36.12
N THR A 120 -40.81 -175.05 37.05
CA THR A 120 -40.53 -175.48 38.43
C THR A 120 -41.79 -175.62 39.32
N LEU A 121 -42.77 -174.73 39.07
CA LEU A 121 -44.00 -174.43 39.84
C LEU A 121 -43.72 -173.93 41.27
N THR A 122 -42.85 -174.59 42.02
CA THR A 122 -42.47 -174.27 43.41
C THR A 122 -41.73 -172.94 43.56
N SER A 123 -40.68 -172.69 42.77
CA SER A 123 -39.91 -171.44 42.83
C SER A 123 -40.74 -170.23 42.36
N GLN A 124 -41.52 -170.37 41.28
CA GLN A 124 -42.44 -169.31 40.86
C GLN A 124 -43.60 -169.14 41.85
N LEU A 125 -44.05 -170.18 42.55
CA LEU A 125 -45.02 -170.02 43.64
C LEU A 125 -44.45 -169.19 44.79
N SER A 126 -43.21 -169.41 45.23
CA SER A 126 -42.65 -168.65 46.36
C SER A 126 -42.51 -167.14 46.05
N ASP A 127 -42.02 -166.78 44.86
CA ASP A 127 -41.94 -165.38 44.45
C ASP A 127 -43.32 -164.80 44.09
N ARG A 128 -44.25 -165.61 43.54
CA ARG A 128 -45.66 -165.22 43.39
C ARG A 128 -46.34 -165.06 44.74
N GLU A 129 -46.00 -165.82 45.78
CA GLU A 129 -46.59 -165.73 47.11
C GLU A 129 -46.09 -164.48 47.84
N LYS A 130 -44.78 -164.18 47.76
CA LYS A 130 -44.25 -162.88 48.19
C LYS A 130 -44.91 -161.73 47.42
N LYS A 131 -44.98 -161.81 46.09
CA LYS A 131 -45.63 -160.77 45.28
C LYS A 131 -47.15 -160.69 45.49
N ILE A 132 -47.82 -161.79 45.83
CA ILE A 132 -49.24 -161.82 46.22
C ILE A 132 -49.42 -161.27 47.63
N HIS A 133 -48.46 -161.45 48.55
CA HIS A 133 -48.51 -160.84 49.88
C HIS A 133 -48.29 -159.33 49.78
N GLU A 134 -47.31 -158.88 49.00
CA GLU A 134 -47.11 -157.46 48.65
C GLU A 134 -48.34 -156.89 47.93
N LEU A 135 -48.86 -157.55 46.89
CA LEU A 135 -50.05 -157.09 46.17
C LEU A 135 -51.32 -157.16 47.03
N ARG A 136 -51.42 -158.03 48.04
CA ARG A 136 -52.53 -158.04 49.02
C ARG A 136 -52.39 -156.91 50.03
N HIS A 137 -51.19 -156.67 50.54
CA HIS A 137 -50.86 -155.51 51.36
C HIS A 137 -51.20 -154.21 50.63
N ASP A 138 -50.78 -154.09 49.37
CA ASP A 138 -51.05 -152.94 48.53
C ASP A 138 -52.52 -152.86 48.12
N LEU A 139 -53.23 -153.97 47.91
CA LEU A 139 -54.67 -153.97 47.60
C LEU A 139 -55.52 -153.63 48.84
N ASP A 140 -55.13 -154.05 50.05
CA ASP A 140 -55.79 -153.63 51.29
C ASP A 140 -55.44 -152.19 51.67
N LYS A 141 -54.23 -151.71 51.34
CA LYS A 141 -53.87 -150.29 51.38
C LYS A 141 -54.72 -149.50 50.38
N PHE A 142 -54.77 -149.90 49.10
CA PHE A 142 -55.62 -149.27 48.09
C PHE A 142 -57.11 -149.39 48.39
N LYS A 143 -57.59 -150.40 49.12
CA LYS A 143 -58.98 -150.45 49.62
C LYS A 143 -59.22 -149.47 50.75
N LYS A 144 -58.28 -149.29 51.68
CA LYS A 144 -58.36 -148.22 52.68
C LYS A 144 -58.31 -146.85 52.02
N ASP A 145 -57.38 -146.64 51.09
CA ASP A 145 -57.23 -145.39 50.35
C ASP A 145 -58.44 -145.12 49.44
N TYR A 146 -59.01 -146.13 48.78
CA TYR A 146 -60.26 -146.04 48.05
C TYR A 146 -61.46 -145.80 48.96
N GLY A 147 -61.52 -146.42 50.15
CA GLY A 147 -62.55 -146.16 51.16
C GLY A 147 -62.48 -144.74 51.71
N MET A 148 -61.27 -144.22 51.96
CA MET A 148 -61.02 -142.84 52.37
C MET A 148 -61.33 -141.86 51.23
N ALA A 149 -60.91 -142.15 50.00
CA ALA A 149 -61.21 -141.34 48.82
C ALA A 149 -62.71 -141.36 48.47
N GLN A 150 -63.40 -142.49 48.58
CA GLN A 150 -64.85 -142.60 48.38
C GLN A 150 -65.61 -141.92 49.52
N GLY A 151 -65.10 -141.96 50.75
CA GLY A 151 -65.59 -141.17 51.89
C GLY A 151 -65.44 -139.66 51.64
N LEU A 152 -64.28 -139.23 51.15
CA LEU A 152 -63.99 -137.85 50.77
C LEU A 152 -64.88 -137.40 49.60
N VAL A 153 -65.03 -138.20 48.54
CA VAL A 153 -65.94 -137.92 47.42
C VAL A 153 -67.39 -137.83 47.89
N LYS A 154 -67.87 -138.71 48.78
CA LYS A 154 -69.21 -138.61 49.39
C LYS A 154 -69.36 -137.45 50.38
N SER A 155 -68.26 -136.91 50.91
CA SER A 155 -68.24 -135.68 51.70
C SER A 155 -68.32 -134.46 50.79
N LEU A 156 -67.43 -134.37 49.81
CA LEU A 156 -67.37 -133.31 48.81
C LEU A 156 -68.63 -133.25 47.94
N GLN A 157 -69.28 -134.37 47.61
CA GLN A 157 -70.58 -134.35 46.92
C GLN A 157 -71.69 -133.75 47.79
N ARG A 158 -71.71 -134.03 49.11
CA ARG A 158 -72.68 -133.40 50.03
C ARG A 158 -72.37 -131.93 50.25
N GLU A 159 -71.10 -131.57 50.33
CA GLU A 159 -70.67 -130.18 50.43
C GLU A 159 -70.99 -129.41 49.13
N GLN A 160 -70.70 -129.99 47.96
CA GLN A 160 -71.05 -129.45 46.66
C GLN A 160 -72.57 -129.24 46.53
N GLN A 161 -73.40 -130.22 46.89
CA GLN A 161 -74.86 -130.07 46.87
C GLN A 161 -75.35 -128.97 47.85
N SER A 162 -74.70 -128.82 49.00
CA SER A 162 -74.98 -127.73 49.96
C SER A 162 -74.56 -126.36 49.41
N GLN A 163 -73.41 -126.29 48.73
CA GLN A 163 -72.92 -125.09 48.05
C GLN A 163 -73.82 -124.73 46.86
N GLU A 164 -74.23 -125.69 46.03
CA GLU A 164 -75.19 -125.50 44.92
C GLU A 164 -76.56 -124.99 45.44
N ALA A 165 -77.05 -125.52 46.56
CA ALA A 165 -78.28 -125.07 47.21
C ALA A 165 -78.18 -123.67 47.85
N THR A 166 -76.98 -123.19 48.16
CA THR A 166 -76.76 -121.79 48.61
C THR A 166 -76.48 -120.85 47.44
N LEU A 167 -75.82 -121.31 46.39
CA LEU A 167 -75.53 -120.55 45.16
C LEU A 167 -76.82 -120.25 44.38
N THR A 168 -77.73 -121.21 44.28
CA THR A 168 -79.09 -121.00 43.72
C THR A 168 -79.86 -119.93 44.49
N LYS A 169 -79.98 -120.05 45.82
CA LYS A 169 -80.60 -119.01 46.66
C LYS A 169 -79.96 -117.62 46.50
N LYS A 170 -78.63 -117.54 46.36
CA LYS A 170 -77.93 -116.27 46.15
C LYS A 170 -78.18 -115.69 44.76
N ASN A 171 -78.32 -116.53 43.73
CA ASN A 171 -78.74 -116.07 42.40
C ASN A 171 -80.17 -115.51 42.40
N ASP A 172 -81.10 -116.13 43.13
CA ASP A 172 -82.47 -115.62 43.28
C ASP A 172 -82.51 -114.27 44.02
N GLU A 173 -81.71 -114.12 45.10
CA GLU A 173 -81.53 -112.82 45.77
C GLU A 173 -80.98 -111.75 44.80
N ILE A 174 -79.94 -112.08 44.02
CA ILE A 174 -79.33 -111.17 43.03
C ILE A 174 -80.36 -110.75 41.97
N ALA A 175 -81.18 -111.68 41.46
CA ALA A 175 -82.25 -111.36 40.51
C ALA A 175 -83.29 -110.40 41.12
N SER A 176 -83.72 -110.65 42.36
CA SER A 176 -84.69 -109.80 43.07
C SER A 176 -84.16 -108.39 43.37
N LEU A 177 -82.85 -108.25 43.64
CA LEU A 177 -82.21 -106.97 43.89
C LEU A 177 -82.02 -106.15 42.60
N LYS A 178 -81.61 -106.79 41.50
CA LYS A 178 -81.51 -106.12 40.18
C LYS A 178 -82.84 -105.51 39.74
N ALA A 179 -83.96 -106.20 39.94
CA ALA A 179 -85.29 -105.69 39.64
C ALA A 179 -85.72 -104.49 40.53
N ARG A 180 -85.14 -104.35 41.73
CA ARG A 180 -85.44 -103.26 42.66
C ARG A 180 -84.66 -101.98 42.35
N VAL A 181 -83.42 -102.12 41.86
CA VAL A 181 -82.55 -101.00 41.46
C VAL A 181 -83.15 -100.25 40.28
N THR A 182 -83.46 -100.95 39.19
CA THR A 182 -84.02 -100.34 37.96
C THR A 182 -85.31 -99.55 38.21
N LYS A 183 -86.16 -100.00 39.15
CA LYS A 183 -87.39 -99.28 39.53
C LYS A 183 -87.11 -97.98 40.29
N LYS A 184 -86.01 -97.87 41.05
CA LYS A 184 -85.63 -96.64 41.75
C LYS A 184 -84.96 -95.61 40.84
N ASP A 185 -84.17 -96.05 39.86
CA ASP A 185 -83.48 -95.13 38.94
C ASP A 185 -84.46 -94.27 38.12
N VAL A 186 -85.57 -94.87 37.66
CA VAL A 186 -86.64 -94.16 36.94
C VAL A 186 -87.30 -93.08 37.81
N GLN A 187 -87.45 -93.32 39.11
CA GLN A 187 -88.02 -92.35 40.06
C GLN A 187 -87.07 -91.17 40.31
N LEU A 188 -85.75 -91.44 40.43
CA LEU A 188 -84.74 -90.39 40.63
C LEU A 188 -84.59 -89.48 39.40
N SER A 189 -84.59 -90.06 38.20
CA SER A 189 -84.50 -89.30 36.94
C SER A 189 -85.60 -88.23 36.81
N THR A 190 -86.82 -88.55 37.22
CA THR A 190 -87.98 -87.65 37.14
C THR A 190 -87.90 -86.46 38.13
N ILE A 191 -87.24 -86.65 39.29
CA ILE A 191 -87.11 -85.61 40.32
C ILE A 191 -85.97 -84.64 39.97
N SER A 192 -84.83 -85.15 39.50
CA SER A 192 -83.68 -84.32 39.10
C SER A 192 -84.03 -83.30 38.00
N ALA A 193 -84.88 -83.68 37.04
CA ALA A 193 -85.33 -82.80 35.96
C ALA A 193 -86.13 -81.57 36.43
N LYS A 194 -86.79 -81.65 37.60
CA LYS A 194 -87.56 -80.51 38.17
C LYS A 194 -86.70 -79.53 38.96
N PHE A 195 -85.65 -80.00 39.62
CA PHE A 195 -84.76 -79.14 40.40
C PHE A 195 -83.87 -78.24 39.52
N ALA A 196 -83.35 -78.77 38.40
CA ALA A 196 -82.42 -78.02 37.53
C ALA A 196 -82.97 -76.68 37.02
N ARG A 197 -84.28 -76.63 36.70
CA ARG A 197 -84.93 -75.42 36.14
C ARG A 197 -85.07 -74.25 37.13
N ILE A 198 -85.13 -74.50 38.44
CA ILE A 198 -85.35 -73.44 39.44
C ILE A 198 -84.04 -72.72 39.80
N THR A 199 -82.90 -73.40 39.63
CA THR A 199 -81.57 -72.85 39.93
C THR A 199 -80.97 -71.97 38.83
N GLU A 200 -81.43 -72.08 37.58
CA GLU A 200 -80.78 -71.42 36.44
C GLU A 200 -81.17 -69.94 36.27
N ASP A 201 -82.43 -69.58 36.52
CA ASP A 201 -82.93 -68.22 36.19
C ASP A 201 -82.38 -67.13 37.12
N LYS A 202 -82.23 -67.41 38.42
CA LYS A 202 -81.64 -66.45 39.37
C LYS A 202 -80.18 -66.09 39.05
N SER A 203 -79.45 -66.93 38.32
CA SER A 203 -78.05 -66.68 37.95
C SER A 203 -77.90 -65.70 36.78
N LYS A 204 -78.97 -65.38 36.03
CA LYS A 204 -78.90 -64.58 34.80
C LYS A 204 -79.07 -63.08 35.06
N ASP A 205 -79.94 -62.70 36.00
CA ASP A 205 -80.23 -61.29 36.31
C ASP A 205 -79.02 -60.57 36.95
N ASP A 206 -78.32 -61.21 37.88
CA ASP A 206 -77.13 -60.65 38.54
C ASP A 206 -76.00 -60.32 37.54
N LEU A 207 -75.86 -61.12 36.48
CA LEU A 207 -74.85 -60.92 35.43
C LEU A 207 -75.17 -59.67 34.57
N ILE A 208 -76.44 -59.44 34.25
CA ILE A 208 -76.88 -58.33 33.40
C ILE A 208 -76.63 -56.98 34.10
N GLU A 209 -76.89 -56.89 35.41
CA GLU A 209 -76.67 -55.65 36.16
C GLU A 209 -75.18 -55.33 36.35
N SER A 210 -74.32 -56.35 36.43
CA SER A 210 -72.86 -56.16 36.41
C SER A 210 -72.38 -55.52 35.09
N ILE A 211 -72.80 -56.08 33.95
CA ILE A 211 -72.43 -55.60 32.60
C ILE A 211 -72.88 -54.14 32.38
N ARG A 212 -74.07 -53.74 32.88
CA ARG A 212 -74.54 -52.35 32.75
C ARG A 212 -73.65 -51.35 33.48
N LYS A 213 -73.15 -51.69 34.67
CA LYS A 213 -72.26 -50.82 35.45
C LYS A 213 -70.92 -50.66 34.75
N GLU A 214 -70.33 -51.76 34.29
CA GLU A 214 -69.08 -51.74 33.51
C GLU A 214 -69.22 -50.91 32.23
N SER A 215 -70.30 -51.10 31.47
CA SER A 215 -70.56 -50.32 30.25
C SER A 215 -70.66 -48.82 30.50
N LYS A 216 -71.32 -48.40 31.59
CA LYS A 216 -71.40 -46.99 32.00
C LYS A 216 -70.03 -46.43 32.39
N GLU A 217 -69.22 -47.21 33.10
CA GLU A 217 -67.88 -46.80 33.54
C GLU A 217 -66.91 -46.66 32.35
N LEU A 218 -66.92 -47.61 31.42
CA LEU A 218 -66.15 -47.56 30.18
C LEU A 218 -66.52 -46.33 29.34
N ARG A 219 -67.80 -45.97 29.27
CA ARG A 219 -68.27 -44.78 28.52
C ARG A 219 -67.74 -43.47 29.12
N LEU A 220 -67.69 -43.36 30.45
CA LEU A 220 -67.10 -42.20 31.14
C LEU A 220 -65.57 -42.14 30.94
N LYS A 221 -64.89 -43.29 31.01
CA LYS A 221 -63.45 -43.40 30.72
C LYS A 221 -63.12 -42.98 29.28
N LEU A 222 -63.93 -43.40 28.30
CA LEU A 222 -63.79 -42.98 26.90
C LEU A 222 -63.98 -41.47 26.76
N GLN A 223 -65.08 -40.90 27.28
CA GLN A 223 -65.35 -39.46 27.21
C GLN A 223 -64.24 -38.61 27.84
N ALA A 224 -63.67 -39.06 28.97
CA ALA A 224 -62.53 -38.40 29.62
C ALA A 224 -61.24 -38.50 28.79
N SER A 225 -61.04 -39.60 28.05
CA SER A 225 -59.93 -39.79 27.12
C SER A 225 -60.08 -38.90 25.87
N ASP A 226 -61.29 -38.80 25.31
CA ASP A 226 -61.59 -37.97 24.14
C ASP A 226 -61.38 -36.49 24.44
N SER A 227 -61.85 -35.99 25.60
CA SER A 227 -61.60 -34.62 26.04
C SER A 227 -60.09 -34.34 26.12
N ARG A 228 -59.32 -35.24 26.74
CA ARG A 228 -57.87 -35.11 26.87
C ARG A 228 -57.16 -35.14 25.52
N ALA A 229 -57.60 -35.96 24.58
CA ALA A 229 -57.07 -35.99 23.22
C ALA A 229 -57.34 -34.67 22.49
N ASN A 230 -58.54 -34.09 22.65
CA ASN A 230 -58.89 -32.80 22.06
C ASN A 230 -58.05 -31.65 22.66
N ASP A 231 -57.85 -31.63 23.98
CA ASP A 231 -56.96 -30.68 24.66
C ASP A 231 -55.52 -30.78 24.09
N GLN A 232 -55.00 -32.00 23.93
CA GLN A 232 -53.69 -32.25 23.31
C GLN A 232 -53.62 -31.76 21.85
N VAL A 233 -54.68 -31.93 21.06
CA VAL A 233 -54.75 -31.41 19.68
C VAL A 233 -54.69 -29.88 19.66
N THR A 234 -55.42 -29.19 20.56
CA THR A 234 -55.36 -27.72 20.63
C THR A 234 -53.98 -27.21 21.06
N LEU A 235 -53.32 -27.90 21.99
CA LEU A 235 -51.96 -27.60 22.43
C LEU A 235 -50.91 -27.85 21.32
N LEU A 236 -51.06 -28.92 20.54
CA LEU A 236 -50.23 -29.16 19.36
C LEU A 236 -50.44 -28.07 18.29
N GLN A 237 -51.66 -27.56 18.15
CA GLN A 237 -51.96 -26.47 17.21
C GLN A 237 -51.34 -25.14 17.67
N SER A 238 -51.36 -24.81 18.97
CA SER A 238 -50.69 -23.60 19.48
C SER A 238 -49.17 -23.72 19.36
N TYR A 239 -48.56 -24.85 19.70
CA TYR A 239 -47.12 -25.09 19.48
C TYR A 239 -46.74 -25.03 17.99
N LYS A 240 -47.58 -25.54 17.08
CA LYS A 240 -47.33 -25.42 15.63
C LYS A 240 -47.36 -23.96 15.15
N GLN A 241 -48.26 -23.14 15.69
CA GLN A 241 -48.29 -21.70 15.40
C GLN A 241 -47.06 -20.97 15.97
N GLU A 242 -46.64 -21.33 17.18
CA GLU A 242 -45.45 -20.76 17.82
C GLU A 242 -44.16 -21.12 17.07
N ILE A 243 -44.00 -22.40 16.68
CA ILE A 243 -42.89 -22.85 15.81
C ILE A 243 -42.88 -22.06 14.49
N SER A 244 -44.03 -21.85 13.85
CA SER A 244 -44.13 -21.06 12.61
C SER A 244 -43.71 -19.59 12.82
N LYS A 245 -44.13 -18.97 13.94
CA LYS A 245 -43.70 -17.61 14.32
C LYS A 245 -42.19 -17.55 14.56
N LEU A 246 -41.63 -18.46 15.35
CA LEU A 246 -40.19 -18.53 15.63
C LEU A 246 -39.37 -18.76 14.35
N GLN A 247 -39.82 -19.65 13.46
CA GLN A 247 -39.19 -19.86 12.15
C GLN A 247 -39.20 -18.60 11.29
N SER A 248 -40.28 -17.82 11.32
CA SER A 248 -40.33 -16.52 10.62
C SER A 248 -39.39 -15.48 11.23
N SER A 249 -39.28 -15.40 12.56
CA SER A 249 -38.34 -14.51 13.26
C SER A 249 -36.90 -14.86 12.92
N VAL A 250 -36.51 -16.13 13.04
CA VAL A 250 -35.16 -16.62 12.71
C VAL A 250 -34.81 -16.36 11.25
N LYS A 251 -35.78 -16.47 10.32
CA LYS A 251 -35.57 -16.14 8.91
C LYS A 251 -35.31 -14.64 8.70
N ASN A 252 -36.08 -13.79 9.36
CA ASN A 252 -35.93 -12.32 9.28
C ASN A 252 -34.60 -11.88 9.91
N GLU A 253 -34.27 -12.34 11.12
CA GLU A 253 -32.98 -12.10 11.78
C GLU A 253 -31.80 -12.58 10.94
N SER A 254 -31.91 -13.74 10.28
CA SER A 254 -30.89 -14.25 9.36
C SER A 254 -30.71 -13.34 8.14
N GLN A 255 -31.80 -12.76 7.62
CA GLN A 255 -31.77 -11.82 6.50
C GLN A 255 -31.19 -10.46 6.90
N ASP A 256 -31.57 -9.93 8.07
CA ASP A 256 -31.05 -8.64 8.55
C ASP A 256 -29.59 -8.73 8.99
N LYS A 257 -29.17 -9.86 9.58
CA LYS A 257 -27.76 -10.16 9.83
C LYS A 257 -26.93 -10.20 8.53
N LYS A 258 -27.51 -10.66 7.41
CA LYS A 258 -26.85 -10.61 6.09
C LYS A 258 -26.74 -9.17 5.57
N LYS A 259 -27.79 -8.36 5.67
CA LYS A 259 -27.76 -6.92 5.30
C LYS A 259 -26.69 -6.17 6.10
N LEU A 260 -26.72 -6.29 7.43
CA LEU A 260 -25.74 -5.66 8.33
C LEU A 260 -24.30 -6.08 8.02
N LYS A 261 -24.07 -7.35 7.65
CA LYS A 261 -22.74 -7.82 7.20
C LYS A 261 -22.32 -7.17 5.88
N GLN A 262 -23.21 -7.04 4.91
CA GLN A 262 -22.94 -6.38 3.62
C GLN A 262 -22.70 -4.86 3.81
N GLU A 263 -23.45 -4.21 4.68
CA GLU A 263 -23.24 -2.79 5.05
C GLU A 263 -21.90 -2.58 5.75
N LEU A 264 -21.53 -3.48 6.67
CA LEU A 264 -20.22 -3.47 7.33
C LEU A 264 -19.07 -3.65 6.33
N GLU A 265 -19.17 -4.63 5.42
CA GLU A 265 -18.18 -4.87 4.36
C GLU A 265 -18.06 -3.66 3.42
N SER A 266 -19.19 -3.06 3.02
CA SER A 266 -19.24 -1.81 2.24
C SER A 266 -18.59 -0.63 2.96
N LEU A 267 -18.84 -0.47 4.26
CA LEU A 267 -18.26 0.61 5.06
C LEU A 267 -16.76 0.40 5.29
N GLN A 268 -16.30 -0.84 5.48
CA GLN A 268 -14.87 -1.18 5.54
C GLN A 268 -14.14 -0.85 4.23
N LEU A 269 -14.75 -1.14 3.07
CA LEU A 269 -14.18 -0.76 1.77
C LEU A 269 -14.05 0.77 1.64
N LYS A 270 -15.10 1.52 1.99
CA LYS A 270 -15.07 3.00 1.99
C LYS A 270 -14.02 3.57 2.96
N PHE A 271 -13.89 2.99 4.15
CA PHE A 271 -12.87 3.40 5.12
C PHE A 271 -11.45 3.20 4.56
N ASN A 272 -11.18 2.04 3.94
CA ASN A 272 -9.90 1.75 3.31
C ASN A 272 -9.61 2.69 2.12
N GLU A 273 -10.62 3.05 1.35
CA GLU A 273 -10.53 4.01 0.24
C GLU A 273 -10.20 5.42 0.74
N VAL A 274 -10.92 5.91 1.76
CA VAL A 274 -10.64 7.19 2.43
C VAL A 274 -9.21 7.20 2.98
N GLN A 275 -8.79 6.17 3.72
CA GLN A 275 -7.44 6.07 4.26
C GLN A 275 -6.36 6.03 3.16
N ARG A 276 -6.64 5.41 2.02
CA ARG A 276 -5.75 5.46 0.85
C ARG A 276 -5.67 6.88 0.28
N SER A 277 -6.80 7.57 0.16
CA SER A 277 -6.85 8.95 -0.36
C SER A 277 -6.13 9.95 0.55
N GLU A 278 -6.26 9.78 1.88
CA GLU A 278 -5.57 10.57 2.90
C GLU A 278 -4.05 10.47 2.76
N ARG A 279 -3.52 9.25 2.58
CA ARG A 279 -2.08 9.03 2.36
C ARG A 279 -1.57 9.68 1.07
N VAL A 280 -2.37 9.66 0.00
CA VAL A 280 -2.00 10.33 -1.26
C VAL A 280 -1.99 11.85 -1.07
N LEU A 281 -3.04 12.42 -0.46
CA LEU A 281 -3.13 13.85 -0.15
C LEU A 281 -1.99 14.32 0.77
N HIS A 282 -1.57 13.51 1.73
CA HIS A 282 -0.42 13.81 2.59
C HIS A 282 0.89 13.89 1.79
N VAL A 283 1.12 12.96 0.86
CA VAL A 283 2.30 12.98 -0.02
C VAL A 283 2.26 14.17 -0.98
N ASP A 284 1.10 14.48 -1.55
CA ASP A 284 0.92 15.64 -2.43
C ASP A 284 1.12 16.97 -1.69
N LEU A 285 0.67 17.05 -0.43
CA LEU A 285 0.89 18.19 0.46
C LEU A 285 2.38 18.35 0.79
N GLU A 286 3.05 17.29 1.24
CA GLU A 286 4.49 17.30 1.54
C GLU A 286 5.33 17.69 0.30
N GLN A 287 4.98 17.15 -0.87
CA GLN A 287 5.62 17.53 -2.14
C GLN A 287 5.37 19.00 -2.49
N SER A 288 4.16 19.52 -2.22
CA SER A 288 3.81 20.92 -2.48
C SER A 288 4.55 21.87 -1.54
N THR A 289 4.65 21.55 -0.24
CA THR A 289 5.47 22.27 0.74
C THR A 289 6.94 22.30 0.30
N CYS A 290 7.52 21.14 -0.03
CA CYS A 290 8.89 21.05 -0.56
C CYS A 290 9.12 21.87 -1.85
N ARG A 291 8.08 22.07 -2.68
CA ARG A 291 8.17 22.95 -3.87
C ARG A 291 8.12 24.43 -3.47
N LEU A 292 7.28 24.80 -2.51
CA LEU A 292 7.20 26.16 -1.96
C LEU A 292 8.51 26.56 -1.28
N ASP A 293 9.11 25.68 -0.47
CA ASP A 293 10.39 25.96 0.21
C ASP A 293 11.52 26.24 -0.79
N ARG A 294 11.61 25.44 -1.87
CA ARG A 294 12.58 25.65 -2.95
C ARG A 294 12.32 26.95 -3.72
N PHE A 295 11.06 27.33 -3.90
CA PHE A 295 10.69 28.60 -4.52
C PHE A 295 11.08 29.77 -3.60
N ARG A 296 10.70 29.73 -2.32
CA ARG A 296 11.06 30.72 -1.30
C ARG A 296 12.56 30.91 -1.19
N MET A 297 13.34 29.83 -1.10
CA MET A 297 14.81 29.86 -1.08
C MET A 297 15.42 30.50 -2.34
N ARG A 298 14.82 30.27 -3.52
CA ARG A 298 15.23 30.97 -4.76
C ARG A 298 14.93 32.46 -4.71
N VAL A 299 13.78 32.86 -4.16
CA VAL A 299 13.40 34.28 -4.04
C VAL A 299 14.32 34.99 -3.06
N ILE A 300 14.56 34.42 -1.86
CA ILE A 300 15.54 34.91 -0.88
C ILE A 300 16.90 35.18 -1.54
N ARG A 301 17.45 34.18 -2.25
CA ARG A 301 18.73 34.31 -2.95
C ARG A 301 18.70 35.39 -4.04
N ALA A 302 17.61 35.54 -4.78
CA ALA A 302 17.50 36.56 -5.83
C ALA A 302 17.40 37.99 -5.27
N VAL A 303 16.78 38.14 -4.09
CA VAL A 303 16.60 39.44 -3.40
C VAL A 303 17.90 39.88 -2.73
N TYR A 304 18.51 39.04 -1.90
CA TYR A 304 19.66 39.42 -1.07
C TYR A 304 21.02 39.35 -1.79
N VAL A 305 21.04 38.91 -3.05
CA VAL A 305 22.18 39.13 -3.97
C VAL A 305 22.07 40.47 -4.71
N CYS A 306 20.94 41.18 -4.62
CA CYS A 306 20.76 42.47 -5.29
C CYS A 306 21.54 43.59 -4.57
N PRO A 307 22.41 44.35 -5.28
CA PRO A 307 23.10 45.50 -4.68
C PRO A 307 22.11 46.53 -4.10
N GLY A 308 22.40 47.04 -2.90
CA GLY A 308 21.57 48.04 -2.21
C GLY A 308 20.47 47.47 -1.29
N ILE A 309 20.38 46.14 -1.17
CA ILE A 309 19.64 45.43 -0.13
C ILE A 309 20.66 44.79 0.81
N GLU A 310 20.45 44.94 2.13
CA GLU A 310 21.28 44.28 3.14
C GLU A 310 20.80 42.84 3.33
N SER A 311 21.73 41.90 3.44
CA SER A 311 21.38 40.50 3.75
C SER A 311 21.00 40.40 5.24
N PRO A 312 19.92 39.68 5.60
CA PRO A 312 19.62 39.37 6.99
C PRO A 312 20.76 38.59 7.65
N ASP A 313 21.00 38.85 8.94
CA ASP A 313 22.04 38.16 9.73
C ASP A 313 21.69 36.69 10.05
N ASP A 314 20.43 36.29 9.86
CA ASP A 314 19.88 35.04 10.38
C ASP A 314 18.81 34.45 9.41
N ASP A 315 19.25 33.56 8.51
CA ASP A 315 18.45 33.02 7.39
C ASP A 315 17.13 32.35 7.83
N ASP A 316 17.10 31.75 9.02
CA ASP A 316 15.93 31.06 9.58
C ASP A 316 14.82 32.01 10.05
N LYS A 317 15.10 33.32 10.19
CA LYS A 317 14.13 34.34 10.65
C LYS A 317 13.52 35.20 9.54
N ILE A 318 13.87 34.95 8.28
CA ILE A 318 13.40 35.77 7.15
C ILE A 318 11.89 35.60 6.94
N ASP A 319 11.08 36.61 7.25
CA ASP A 319 9.64 36.57 6.97
C ASP A 319 9.32 36.94 5.51
N ASP A 320 8.31 36.29 4.93
CA ASP A 320 7.89 36.50 3.53
C ASP A 320 7.38 37.94 3.31
N SER A 321 6.83 38.59 4.34
CA SER A 321 6.47 40.02 4.30
C SER A 321 7.70 40.93 4.11
N SER A 322 8.83 40.58 4.74
CA SER A 322 10.11 41.29 4.58
C SER A 322 10.63 41.13 3.15
N ILE A 323 10.67 39.90 2.64
CA ILE A 323 11.08 39.59 1.26
C ILE A 323 10.27 40.40 0.25
N VAL A 324 8.93 40.44 0.40
CA VAL A 324 8.05 41.21 -0.49
C VAL A 324 8.30 42.72 -0.38
N THR A 325 8.68 43.22 0.79
CA THR A 325 9.04 44.63 1.01
C THR A 325 10.37 44.98 0.32
N ASP A 326 11.37 44.11 0.42
CA ASP A 326 12.65 44.26 -0.27
C ASP A 326 12.50 44.15 -1.79
N ILE A 327 11.67 43.24 -2.30
CA ILE A 327 11.32 43.19 -3.74
C ILE A 327 10.71 44.51 -4.22
N LYS A 328 9.80 45.10 -3.44
CA LYS A 328 9.22 46.42 -3.76
C LYS A 328 10.28 47.52 -3.74
N LYS A 329 11.25 47.48 -2.81
CA LYS A 329 12.38 48.41 -2.75
C LYS A 329 13.27 48.28 -3.99
N ILE A 330 13.66 47.06 -4.39
CA ILE A 330 14.41 46.79 -5.63
C ILE A 330 13.65 47.33 -6.85
N ALA A 331 12.35 47.03 -6.96
CA ALA A 331 11.52 47.48 -8.08
C ALA A 331 11.42 49.01 -8.15
N LYS A 332 11.26 49.70 -7.00
CA LYS A 332 11.23 51.16 -6.92
C LYS A 332 12.58 51.76 -7.33
N GLN A 333 13.68 51.28 -6.76
CA GLN A 333 15.04 51.73 -7.13
C GLN A 333 15.31 51.53 -8.62
N ARG A 334 14.89 50.41 -9.20
CA ARG A 334 15.04 50.14 -10.65
C ARG A 334 14.23 51.11 -11.51
N SER A 335 13.02 51.49 -11.08
CA SER A 335 12.24 52.55 -11.75
C SER A 335 12.96 53.90 -11.64
N GLU A 336 13.40 54.29 -10.45
CA GLU A 336 14.09 55.56 -10.21
C GLU A 336 15.38 55.68 -11.04
N PHE A 337 16.18 54.62 -11.16
CA PHE A 337 17.35 54.59 -12.04
C PHE A 337 16.97 54.65 -13.53
N GLN A 338 15.87 54.02 -13.94
CA GLN A 338 15.39 54.10 -15.33
C GLN A 338 14.90 55.52 -15.67
N ASP A 339 14.18 56.17 -14.76
CA ASP A 339 13.69 57.55 -14.91
C ASP A 339 14.86 58.55 -14.93
N GLN A 340 15.87 58.38 -14.07
CA GLN A 340 17.11 59.16 -14.09
C GLN A 340 17.87 58.97 -15.41
N GLY A 341 18.04 57.72 -15.88
CA GLY A 341 18.71 57.42 -17.15
C GLY A 341 17.98 58.03 -18.36
N GLN A 342 16.65 58.03 -18.37
CA GLN A 342 15.86 58.70 -19.40
C GLN A 342 15.96 60.23 -19.30
N GLY A 343 16.01 60.78 -18.09
CA GLY A 343 16.26 62.21 -17.85
C GLY A 343 17.61 62.67 -18.40
N TRP A 344 18.69 61.94 -18.11
CA TRP A 344 20.03 62.21 -18.67
C TRP A 344 20.06 62.09 -20.18
N LYS A 345 19.37 61.10 -20.76
CA LYS A 345 19.26 60.92 -22.22
C LYS A 345 18.54 62.10 -22.88
N ASN A 346 17.46 62.60 -22.27
CA ASN A 346 16.73 63.76 -22.78
C ASN A 346 17.58 65.04 -22.70
N GLU A 347 18.28 65.28 -21.60
CA GLU A 347 19.13 66.47 -21.44
C GLU A 347 20.38 66.41 -22.35
N ALA A 348 20.94 65.22 -22.57
CA ALA A 348 22.00 65.02 -23.57
C ALA A 348 21.53 65.41 -24.97
N HIS A 349 20.35 64.95 -25.39
CA HIS A 349 19.80 65.26 -26.71
C HIS A 349 19.44 66.74 -26.86
N LYS A 350 18.93 67.38 -25.79
CA LYS A 350 18.69 68.84 -25.74
C LYS A 350 19.97 69.67 -25.83
N ASN A 351 21.09 69.17 -25.31
CA ASN A 351 22.38 69.82 -25.44
C ASN A 351 23.03 69.54 -26.81
N GLU A 352 22.80 68.36 -27.39
CA GLU A 352 23.17 68.03 -28.77
C GLU A 352 22.47 68.94 -29.79
N THR A 353 21.16 69.18 -29.65
CA THR A 353 20.41 70.10 -30.51
C THR A 353 20.92 71.54 -30.38
N LYS A 354 21.15 72.05 -29.17
CA LYS A 354 21.77 73.38 -28.96
C LYS A 354 23.16 73.50 -29.58
N LEU A 355 24.00 72.47 -29.44
CA LEU A 355 25.33 72.45 -30.05
C LEU A 355 25.24 72.47 -31.58
N GLU A 356 24.24 71.81 -32.17
CA GLU A 356 24.01 71.83 -33.61
C GLU A 356 23.44 73.17 -34.09
N GLU A 357 22.57 73.82 -33.32
CA GLU A 357 22.12 75.21 -33.57
C GLU A 357 23.31 76.18 -33.59
N ILE A 358 24.20 76.10 -32.58
CA ILE A 358 25.42 76.93 -32.50
C ILE A 358 26.38 76.62 -33.66
N ARG A 359 26.57 75.35 -34.05
CA ARG A 359 27.37 74.98 -35.23
C ARG A 359 26.82 75.59 -36.51
N ASN A 360 25.50 75.53 -36.71
CA ASN A 360 24.85 76.09 -37.89
C ASN A 360 24.94 77.63 -37.89
N ALA A 361 24.74 78.30 -36.76
CA ALA A 361 24.98 79.74 -36.63
C ALA A 361 26.44 80.12 -36.94
N ASN A 362 27.42 79.34 -36.47
CA ASN A 362 28.85 79.55 -36.76
C ASN A 362 29.16 79.38 -38.25
N LYS A 363 28.59 78.35 -38.89
CA LYS A 363 28.74 78.09 -40.33
C LYS A 363 28.16 79.24 -41.17
N THR A 364 26.94 79.70 -40.86
CA THR A 364 26.31 80.83 -41.55
C THR A 364 27.11 82.12 -41.36
N CYS A 365 27.57 82.40 -40.13
CA CYS A 365 28.40 83.57 -39.84
C CYS A 365 29.71 83.56 -40.64
N ARG A 366 30.42 82.42 -40.68
CA ARG A 366 31.62 82.25 -41.53
C ARG A 366 31.32 82.46 -43.01
N GLN A 367 30.23 81.90 -43.53
CA GLN A 367 29.85 82.06 -44.94
C GLN A 367 29.61 83.54 -45.30
N VAL A 368 28.90 84.28 -44.45
CA VAL A 368 28.65 85.71 -44.67
C VAL A 368 29.92 86.54 -44.57
N LEU A 369 30.82 86.25 -43.62
CA LEU A 369 32.13 86.91 -43.51
C LEU A 369 33.04 86.61 -44.72
N ASP A 370 33.12 85.36 -45.15
CA ASP A 370 33.87 84.95 -46.35
C ASP A 370 33.33 85.62 -47.62
N GLU A 371 32.02 85.87 -47.70
CA GLU A 371 31.39 86.58 -48.80
C GLU A 371 31.66 88.09 -48.76
N ILE A 372 31.60 88.73 -47.58
CA ILE A 372 31.98 90.14 -47.40
C ILE A 372 33.41 90.35 -47.90
N ILE A 373 34.36 89.53 -47.44
CA ILE A 373 35.78 89.59 -47.84
C ILE A 373 35.89 89.45 -49.37
N LYS A 374 35.25 88.43 -49.98
CA LYS A 374 35.28 88.22 -51.44
C LYS A 374 34.64 89.35 -52.24
N ARG A 375 33.68 90.11 -51.68
CA ARG A 375 33.07 91.27 -52.35
C ARG A 375 34.00 92.48 -52.31
N LEU A 376 34.63 92.73 -51.16
CA LEU A 376 35.64 93.79 -51.01
C LEU A 376 36.88 93.51 -51.89
N ASP A 377 37.43 92.29 -51.86
CA ASP A 377 38.57 91.85 -52.69
C ASP A 377 38.34 92.07 -54.20
N LYS A 378 37.10 91.88 -54.67
CA LYS A 378 36.76 91.95 -56.11
C LYS A 378 36.37 93.34 -56.57
N ASN A 379 35.61 94.05 -55.75
CA ASN A 379 34.97 95.31 -56.15
C ASN A 379 35.74 96.53 -55.63
N GLY A 380 36.72 96.35 -54.74
CA GLY A 380 37.48 97.43 -54.12
C GLY A 380 36.87 97.95 -52.82
N HIS A 381 37.60 98.89 -52.22
CA HIS A 381 37.30 99.46 -50.91
C HIS A 381 36.81 100.90 -51.09
N HIS A 382 35.48 101.05 -51.09
CA HIS A 382 34.81 102.34 -51.25
C HIS A 382 33.76 102.52 -50.16
N THR A 383 33.56 103.77 -49.74
CA THR A 383 32.62 104.19 -48.69
C THR A 383 31.19 103.67 -48.91
N ARG A 384 30.71 103.59 -50.17
CA ARG A 384 29.40 102.98 -50.51
C ARG A 384 29.34 101.48 -50.21
N LEU A 385 30.36 100.71 -50.62
CA LEU A 385 30.39 99.25 -50.48
C LEU A 385 30.56 98.85 -49.02
N ILE A 386 31.51 99.45 -48.31
CA ILE A 386 31.76 99.14 -46.89
C ILE A 386 30.50 99.42 -46.05
N LYS A 387 29.77 100.50 -46.34
CA LYS A 387 28.48 100.79 -45.70
C LYS A 387 27.41 99.71 -45.96
N GLN A 388 27.37 99.12 -47.16
CA GLN A 388 26.48 98.01 -47.49
C GLN A 388 26.90 96.70 -46.80
N GLU A 389 28.19 96.41 -46.72
CA GLU A 389 28.69 95.22 -46.01
C GLU A 389 28.50 95.35 -44.49
N MET A 390 28.66 96.55 -43.90
CA MET A 390 28.30 96.85 -42.51
C MET A 390 26.80 96.65 -42.24
N GLN A 391 25.92 97.06 -43.16
CA GLN A 391 24.48 96.79 -43.07
C GLN A 391 24.18 95.29 -43.15
N THR A 392 24.85 94.57 -44.06
CA THR A 392 24.74 93.12 -44.18
C THR A 392 25.16 92.42 -42.88
N LEU A 393 26.34 92.78 -42.35
CA LEU A 393 26.89 92.21 -41.11
C LEU A 393 26.01 92.52 -39.89
N SER A 394 25.49 93.74 -39.75
CA SER A 394 24.62 94.12 -38.63
C SER A 394 23.23 93.44 -38.70
N SER A 395 22.74 93.13 -39.91
CA SER A 395 21.49 92.39 -40.11
C SER A 395 21.58 90.88 -39.76
N LEU A 396 22.80 90.33 -39.66
CA LEU A 396 23.04 88.91 -39.42
C LEU A 396 22.52 88.46 -38.04
N PRO A 397 21.55 87.52 -37.97
CA PRO A 397 21.17 86.87 -36.72
C PRO A 397 22.36 86.08 -36.17
N THR A 398 22.83 86.45 -34.99
CA THR A 398 24.11 85.97 -34.45
C THR A 398 23.90 85.46 -33.03
N ASP A 399 24.37 84.24 -32.76
CA ASP A 399 24.37 83.64 -31.43
C ASP A 399 25.23 84.46 -30.44
N GLU A 400 24.90 84.42 -29.15
CA GLU A 400 25.58 85.20 -28.11
C GLU A 400 27.09 84.89 -28.05
N ASN A 401 27.51 83.65 -28.33
CA ASN A 401 28.92 83.24 -28.38
C ASN A 401 29.67 83.77 -29.62
N LEU A 402 28.96 84.26 -30.63
CA LEU A 402 29.49 84.78 -31.89
C LEU A 402 29.36 86.31 -32.01
N MET A 403 28.64 86.95 -31.07
CA MET A 403 28.44 88.40 -31.04
C MET A 403 29.77 89.18 -31.05
N TRP A 404 30.81 88.69 -30.36
CA TRP A 404 32.13 89.34 -30.36
C TRP A 404 32.80 89.37 -31.74
N ILE A 405 32.59 88.34 -32.57
CA ILE A 405 33.09 88.29 -33.95
C ILE A 405 32.37 89.35 -34.78
N ARG A 406 31.03 89.41 -34.67
CA ARG A 406 30.24 90.41 -35.38
C ARG A 406 30.63 91.83 -34.96
N SER A 407 30.78 92.09 -33.67
CA SER A 407 31.22 93.39 -33.16
C SER A 407 32.61 93.77 -33.66
N THR A 408 33.62 92.89 -33.54
CA THR A 408 34.98 93.19 -34.01
C THR A 408 35.06 93.43 -35.52
N PHE A 409 34.37 92.64 -36.36
CA PHE A 409 34.30 92.93 -37.80
C PHE A 409 33.53 94.22 -38.09
N THR A 410 32.48 94.55 -37.33
CA THR A 410 31.74 95.81 -37.49
C THR A 410 32.61 97.00 -37.11
N GLU A 411 33.40 96.91 -36.04
CA GLU A 411 34.35 97.95 -35.60
C GLU A 411 35.47 98.17 -36.62
N LEU A 412 36.04 97.09 -37.18
CA LEU A 412 37.04 97.17 -38.25
C LEU A 412 36.48 97.88 -39.49
N LEU A 413 35.33 97.45 -39.99
CA LEU A 413 34.67 98.10 -41.14
C LEU A 413 34.25 99.54 -40.82
N SER A 414 33.86 99.85 -39.58
CA SER A 414 33.52 101.22 -39.15
C SER A 414 34.75 102.13 -39.14
N SER A 415 35.90 101.63 -38.70
CA SER A 415 37.18 102.36 -38.70
C SER A 415 37.62 102.65 -40.14
N GLU A 416 37.53 101.64 -41.01
CA GLU A 416 37.85 101.76 -42.43
C GLU A 416 36.91 102.74 -43.16
N PHE A 417 35.60 102.62 -42.93
CA PHE A 417 34.59 103.56 -43.43
C PHE A 417 34.87 105.00 -42.99
N SER A 418 35.25 105.20 -41.72
CA SER A 418 35.57 106.52 -41.18
C SER A 418 36.78 107.15 -41.88
N TRP A 419 37.85 106.38 -42.08
CA TRP A 419 39.05 106.87 -42.76
C TRP A 419 38.82 107.13 -44.25
N LEU A 420 38.08 106.25 -44.95
CA LEU A 420 37.72 106.46 -46.35
C LEU A 420 36.76 107.63 -46.53
N SER A 421 35.82 107.87 -45.61
CA SER A 421 34.95 109.05 -45.65
C SER A 421 35.76 110.35 -45.55
N GLN A 422 36.81 110.40 -44.72
CA GLN A 422 37.72 111.55 -44.63
C GLN A 422 38.56 111.72 -45.90
N LEU A 423 38.94 110.62 -46.57
CA LEU A 423 39.65 110.66 -47.85
C LEU A 423 38.73 111.16 -48.98
N ASP A 424 37.48 110.71 -49.03
CA ASP A 424 36.46 111.16 -49.98
C ASP A 424 36.18 112.67 -49.79
N GLU A 425 36.10 113.14 -48.55
CA GLU A 425 35.96 114.58 -48.21
C GLU A 425 37.17 115.39 -48.71
N CYS A 426 38.41 114.96 -48.39
CA CYS A 426 39.64 115.60 -48.88
C CYS A 426 39.73 115.64 -50.42
N LEU A 427 39.31 114.57 -51.10
CA LEU A 427 39.31 114.49 -52.57
C LEU A 427 38.22 115.38 -53.19
N THR A 428 37.05 115.49 -52.53
CA THR A 428 35.97 116.39 -52.92
C THR A 428 36.41 117.86 -52.81
N ASP A 429 37.09 118.23 -51.71
CA ASP A 429 37.70 119.55 -51.53
C ASP A 429 38.79 119.84 -52.58
N ALA A 430 39.50 118.81 -53.06
CA ALA A 430 40.44 118.90 -54.17
C ALA A 430 39.78 118.93 -55.57
N GLY A 431 38.45 118.90 -55.65
CA GLY A 431 37.67 119.02 -56.89
C GLY A 431 37.37 117.71 -57.63
N PHE A 432 37.56 116.55 -56.99
CA PHE A 432 37.21 115.24 -57.56
C PHE A 432 35.84 114.77 -57.06
N ASP A 433 34.93 114.41 -57.96
CA ASP A 433 33.64 113.81 -57.59
C ASP A 433 33.80 112.31 -57.30
N VAL A 434 34.08 111.99 -56.04
CA VAL A 434 34.26 110.61 -55.58
C VAL A 434 32.92 109.88 -55.40
N PHE A 435 31.80 110.61 -55.25
CA PHE A 435 30.49 110.01 -54.96
C PHE A 435 29.81 109.40 -56.19
N LEU A 436 30.11 109.90 -57.39
CA LEU A 436 29.67 109.32 -58.66
C LEU A 436 30.66 108.29 -59.25
N SER A 437 31.88 108.21 -58.71
CA SER A 437 32.92 107.33 -59.22
C SER A 437 32.86 105.93 -58.62
N GLU A 438 32.96 104.90 -59.48
CA GLU A 438 33.17 103.51 -59.05
C GLU A 438 34.67 103.14 -58.96
N GLN A 439 35.58 104.08 -59.25
CA GLN A 439 37.02 103.88 -59.16
C GLN A 439 37.52 103.88 -57.72
N ASN A 440 38.56 103.10 -57.43
CA ASN A 440 39.15 103.05 -56.09
C ASN A 440 39.69 104.45 -55.69
N PRO A 441 39.60 104.88 -54.43
CA PRO A 441 40.20 106.15 -53.97
C PRO A 441 41.69 106.31 -54.36
N GLY A 442 42.45 105.21 -54.46
CA GLY A 442 43.82 105.22 -54.97
C GLY A 442 43.98 105.70 -56.42
N GLU A 443 42.98 105.49 -57.30
CA GLU A 443 42.99 106.00 -58.68
C GLU A 443 42.77 107.53 -58.70
N HIS A 444 41.89 108.04 -57.84
CA HIS A 444 41.69 109.48 -57.64
C HIS A 444 42.95 110.15 -57.09
N VAL A 445 43.58 109.57 -56.07
CA VAL A 445 44.86 110.05 -55.52
C VAL A 445 45.98 110.02 -56.58
N THR A 446 46.02 108.99 -57.43
CA THR A 446 46.99 108.92 -58.54
C THR A 446 46.72 109.99 -59.59
N SER A 447 45.45 110.28 -59.89
CA SER A 447 45.03 111.33 -60.82
C SER A 447 45.37 112.72 -60.29
N LEU A 448 45.11 112.99 -59.01
CA LEU A 448 45.51 114.21 -58.30
C LEU A 448 47.04 114.39 -58.32
N HIS A 449 47.81 113.33 -58.07
CA HIS A 449 49.27 113.38 -58.15
C HIS A 449 49.77 113.70 -59.57
N MET A 450 49.15 113.14 -60.61
CA MET A 450 49.49 113.49 -62.00
C MET A 450 49.12 114.95 -62.33
N ALA A 451 47.97 115.44 -61.87
CA ALA A 451 47.57 116.84 -62.05
C ALA A 451 48.56 117.81 -61.36
N LEU A 452 48.91 117.54 -60.10
CA LEU A 452 49.90 118.32 -59.35
C LEU A 452 51.26 118.36 -60.07
N LYS A 453 51.73 117.21 -60.56
CA LYS A 453 53.00 117.12 -61.29
C LYS A 453 52.98 117.91 -62.62
N ASN A 454 51.84 117.96 -63.29
CA ASN A 454 51.67 118.77 -64.50
C ASN A 454 51.70 120.28 -64.17
N GLU A 455 51.03 120.70 -63.09
CA GLU A 455 51.09 122.10 -62.61
C GLU A 455 52.49 122.50 -62.12
N GLU A 456 53.22 121.61 -61.43
CA GLU A 456 54.61 121.85 -61.07
C GLU A 456 55.48 122.09 -62.31
N GLN A 457 55.30 121.30 -63.38
CA GLN A 457 55.99 121.49 -64.66
C GLN A 457 55.60 122.80 -65.34
N ALA A 458 54.30 123.13 -65.39
CA ALA A 458 53.81 124.38 -65.96
C ALA A 458 54.34 125.61 -65.19
N HIS A 459 54.40 125.54 -63.86
CA HIS A 459 55.01 126.56 -63.01
C HIS A 459 56.52 126.69 -63.26
N HIS A 460 57.26 125.58 -63.36
CA HIS A 460 58.70 125.61 -63.68
C HIS A 460 58.97 126.24 -65.06
N GLN A 461 58.16 125.88 -66.07
CA GLN A 461 58.26 126.45 -67.41
C GLN A 461 57.91 127.95 -67.41
N THR A 462 56.85 128.36 -66.71
CA THR A 462 56.46 129.77 -66.57
C THR A 462 57.53 130.58 -65.85
N LYS A 463 58.11 130.04 -64.77
CA LYS A 463 59.22 130.68 -64.05
C LYS A 463 60.47 130.84 -64.92
N SER A 464 60.80 129.83 -65.74
CA SER A 464 61.91 129.93 -66.71
C SER A 464 61.63 131.00 -67.77
N ASN A 465 60.40 131.08 -68.28
CA ASN A 465 60.00 132.13 -69.24
C ASN A 465 60.08 133.53 -68.63
N ILE A 466 59.67 133.71 -67.36
CA ILE A 466 59.80 134.98 -66.63
C ILE A 466 61.27 135.39 -66.54
N SER A 467 62.17 134.51 -66.08
CA SER A 467 63.60 134.85 -65.98
C SER A 467 64.27 135.12 -67.34
N GLN A 468 63.81 134.48 -68.42
CA GLN A 468 64.25 134.84 -69.78
C GLN A 468 63.76 136.22 -70.23
N LEU A 469 62.54 136.61 -69.85
CA LEU A 469 62.00 137.96 -70.12
C LEU A 469 62.69 139.02 -69.26
N GLU A 470 63.00 138.73 -68.00
CA GLU A 470 63.77 139.62 -67.11
C GLU A 470 65.16 139.92 -67.71
N ILE A 471 65.89 138.88 -68.17
CA ILE A 471 67.20 139.06 -68.82
C ILE A 471 67.08 139.91 -70.10
N LYS A 472 66.11 139.60 -70.97
CA LYS A 472 65.90 140.40 -72.21
C LYS A 472 65.55 141.85 -71.92
N HIS A 473 64.70 142.10 -70.92
CA HIS A 473 64.31 143.46 -70.55
C HIS A 473 65.47 144.24 -69.92
N GLU A 474 66.34 143.59 -69.15
CA GLU A 474 67.59 144.16 -68.65
C GLU A 474 68.57 144.48 -69.80
N GLU A 475 68.73 143.57 -70.78
CA GLU A 475 69.50 143.84 -72.01
C GLU A 475 68.92 145.02 -72.80
N GLU A 476 67.60 145.08 -73.00
CA GLU A 476 66.92 146.21 -73.67
C GLU A 476 67.10 147.53 -72.92
N LEU A 477 67.04 147.51 -71.58
CA LEU A 477 67.32 148.67 -70.72
C LEU A 477 68.77 149.14 -70.86
N GLN A 478 69.75 148.23 -70.77
CA GLN A 478 71.17 148.55 -70.91
C GLN A 478 71.47 149.17 -72.29
N ASN A 479 70.98 148.54 -73.36
CA ASN A 479 71.08 149.08 -74.72
C ASN A 479 70.43 150.48 -74.83
N ARG A 480 69.31 150.73 -74.15
CA ARG A 480 68.64 152.04 -74.16
C ARG A 480 69.42 153.09 -73.38
N VAL A 481 70.04 152.71 -72.26
CA VAL A 481 70.90 153.58 -71.45
C VAL A 481 72.18 153.94 -72.20
N GLU A 482 72.89 152.97 -72.79
CA GLU A 482 74.08 153.22 -73.61
C GLU A 482 73.76 154.17 -74.77
N LYS A 483 72.66 153.93 -75.49
CA LYS A 483 72.24 154.82 -76.58
C LYS A 483 71.93 156.25 -76.10
N LEU A 484 71.31 156.41 -74.93
CA LEU A 484 71.05 157.74 -74.36
C LEU A 484 72.32 158.44 -73.85
N LEU A 485 73.31 157.67 -73.36
CA LEU A 485 74.62 158.20 -73.00
C LEU A 485 75.34 158.70 -74.26
N GLN A 486 75.42 157.90 -75.32
CA GLN A 486 76.02 158.30 -76.59
C GLN A 486 75.31 159.53 -77.20
N GLU A 487 73.97 159.54 -77.24
CA GLU A 487 73.18 160.68 -77.71
C GLU A 487 73.41 161.97 -76.87
N ASN A 488 73.88 161.86 -75.62
CA ASN A 488 74.21 162.99 -74.77
C ASN A 488 75.68 163.41 -74.90
N GLU A 489 76.61 162.47 -75.04
CA GLU A 489 78.02 162.73 -75.34
C GLU A 489 78.18 163.45 -76.68
N GLU A 490 77.46 163.03 -77.72
CA GLU A 490 77.45 163.69 -79.04
C GLU A 490 76.92 165.14 -78.95
N LYS A 491 75.88 165.39 -78.13
CA LYS A 491 75.35 166.74 -77.87
C LYS A 491 76.34 167.60 -77.09
N LEU A 492 76.98 167.04 -76.04
CA LEU A 492 78.01 167.72 -75.26
C LEU A 492 79.22 168.07 -76.13
N ALA A 493 79.69 167.16 -76.96
CA ALA A 493 80.78 167.40 -77.91
C ALA A 493 80.42 168.51 -78.92
N SER A 494 79.20 168.46 -79.48
CA SER A 494 78.71 169.49 -80.40
C SER A 494 78.63 170.87 -79.75
N GLU A 495 78.19 170.95 -78.50
CA GLU A 495 78.07 172.20 -77.74
C GLU A 495 79.44 172.73 -77.29
N ILE A 496 80.38 171.85 -76.92
CA ILE A 496 81.78 172.22 -76.66
C ILE A 496 82.43 172.79 -77.93
N GLU A 497 82.25 172.15 -79.09
CA GLU A 497 82.80 172.64 -80.36
C GLU A 497 82.17 173.98 -80.77
N ARG A 498 80.85 174.17 -80.51
CA ARG A 498 80.17 175.46 -80.68
C ARG A 498 80.82 176.55 -79.81
N ILE A 499 80.95 176.32 -78.51
CA ILE A 499 81.58 177.27 -77.57
C ILE A 499 83.02 177.59 -78.00
N ARG A 500 83.80 176.57 -78.36
CA ARG A 500 85.18 176.71 -78.84
C ARG A 500 85.27 177.58 -80.09
N SER A 501 84.36 177.39 -81.05
CA SER A 501 84.30 178.21 -82.26
C SER A 501 83.93 179.67 -81.96
N GLU A 502 83.03 179.92 -81.01
CA GLU A 502 82.64 181.26 -80.57
C GLU A 502 83.75 181.99 -79.79
N GLU A 503 84.48 181.28 -78.94
CA GLU A 503 85.67 181.80 -78.25
C GLU A 503 86.79 182.11 -79.24
N GLN A 504 87.03 181.23 -80.22
CA GLN A 504 88.06 181.42 -81.23
C GLN A 504 87.73 182.57 -82.18
N LEU A 505 86.46 182.77 -82.54
CA LEU A 505 85.97 183.96 -83.23
C LEU A 505 86.22 185.23 -82.40
N LYS A 506 85.82 185.28 -81.12
CA LYS A 506 86.06 186.43 -80.22
C LYS A 506 87.55 186.75 -80.05
N LEU A 507 88.40 185.73 -80.01
CA LEU A 507 89.86 185.88 -79.95
C LEU A 507 90.39 186.51 -81.25
N ASN A 508 89.94 186.04 -82.40
CA ASN A 508 90.38 186.55 -83.71
C ASN A 508 89.94 188.01 -83.90
N ASP A 509 88.69 188.34 -83.54
CA ASP A 509 88.13 189.69 -83.48
C ASP A 509 88.99 190.64 -82.60
N SER A 510 89.52 190.12 -81.50
CA SER A 510 90.39 190.86 -80.58
C SER A 510 91.79 191.05 -81.17
N ILE A 511 92.34 190.06 -81.87
CA ILE A 511 93.62 190.15 -82.59
C ILE A 511 93.53 191.18 -83.72
N GLU A 512 92.45 191.22 -84.50
CA GLU A 512 92.28 192.23 -85.56
C GLU A 512 92.17 193.65 -84.98
N LYS A 513 91.42 193.84 -83.88
CA LYS A 513 91.35 195.13 -83.17
C LYS A 513 92.71 195.58 -82.62
N ILE A 514 93.59 194.65 -82.24
CA ILE A 514 94.98 194.96 -81.86
C ILE A 514 95.80 195.34 -83.10
N ARG A 515 95.76 194.55 -84.17
CA ARG A 515 96.49 194.85 -85.43
C ARG A 515 96.12 196.22 -85.98
N ALA A 516 94.84 196.57 -86.03
CA ALA A 516 94.38 197.88 -86.51
C ALA A 516 94.97 199.05 -85.69
N LYS A 517 95.01 198.92 -84.35
CA LYS A 517 95.63 199.92 -83.46
C LYS A 517 97.16 199.98 -83.61
N GLU A 518 97.80 198.87 -83.93
CA GLU A 518 99.25 198.81 -84.17
C GLU A 518 99.61 199.48 -85.51
N GLU A 519 98.78 199.26 -86.55
CA GLU A 519 98.89 199.89 -87.88
C GLU A 519 98.69 201.42 -87.79
N GLU A 520 97.65 201.86 -87.04
CA GLU A 520 97.33 203.28 -86.80
C GLU A 520 98.51 204.01 -86.13
N LYS A 521 99.10 203.43 -85.07
CA LYS A 521 100.33 203.95 -84.45
C LYS A 521 101.50 204.04 -85.42
N ARG A 522 101.64 203.05 -86.32
CA ARG A 522 102.70 203.02 -87.34
C ARG A 522 102.55 204.15 -88.36
N LEU A 523 101.34 204.41 -88.84
CA LEU A 523 101.07 205.54 -89.72
C LEU A 523 101.33 206.88 -89.01
N GLN A 524 100.90 207.02 -87.75
CA GLN A 524 101.13 208.25 -86.98
C GLN A 524 102.63 208.54 -86.82
N ALA A 525 103.43 207.52 -86.44
CA ALA A 525 104.88 207.67 -86.30
C ALA A 525 105.57 208.11 -87.61
N LEU A 526 105.15 207.57 -88.76
CA LEU A 526 105.66 207.98 -90.08
C LEU A 526 105.27 209.42 -90.44
N PHE A 527 104.10 209.89 -90.01
CA PHE A 527 103.64 211.25 -90.25
C PHE A 527 104.47 212.27 -89.45
N ASP A 528 104.64 212.01 -88.15
CA ASP A 528 105.44 212.83 -87.23
C ASP A 528 106.93 212.91 -87.67
N GLU A 529 107.46 211.83 -88.26
CA GLU A 529 108.83 211.78 -88.79
C GLU A 529 108.98 212.61 -90.07
N ARG A 530 108.00 212.56 -90.98
CA ARG A 530 107.98 213.38 -92.20
C ARG A 530 107.96 214.87 -91.90
N GLU A 531 107.15 215.29 -90.91
CA GLU A 531 107.03 216.70 -90.52
C GLU A 531 108.35 217.28 -89.97
N LYS A 532 109.06 216.49 -89.15
CA LYS A 532 110.41 216.83 -88.64
C LYS A 532 111.43 217.00 -89.78
N VAL A 533 111.39 216.16 -90.80
CA VAL A 533 112.27 216.29 -91.97
C VAL A 533 111.96 217.56 -92.78
N THR A 534 110.68 217.91 -92.94
CA THR A 534 110.32 219.15 -93.67
C THR A 534 110.73 220.43 -92.94
N THR A 535 110.58 220.48 -91.61
CA THR A 535 110.96 221.64 -90.79
C THR A 535 112.48 221.81 -90.68
N ALA A 536 113.24 220.71 -90.61
CA ALA A 536 114.70 220.75 -90.64
C ALA A 536 115.28 221.28 -91.96
N ASN A 537 114.63 221.03 -93.10
CA ASN A 537 115.09 221.53 -94.40
C ASN A 537 114.88 223.04 -94.57
N LEU A 538 113.76 223.59 -94.09
CA LEU A 538 113.51 225.05 -94.14
C LEU A 538 114.54 225.85 -93.34
N SER A 539 114.97 225.37 -92.17
CA SER A 539 115.91 226.10 -91.31
C SER A 539 117.33 226.18 -91.91
N MET A 540 117.79 225.13 -92.60
CA MET A 540 119.04 225.17 -93.37
C MET A 540 119.04 226.22 -94.47
N GLU A 541 117.90 226.43 -95.14
CA GLU A 541 117.81 227.33 -96.29
C GLU A 541 117.81 228.80 -95.86
N GLN A 542 117.26 229.12 -94.69
CA GLN A 542 117.35 230.44 -94.07
C GLN A 542 118.80 230.78 -93.66
N LEU A 543 119.53 229.84 -93.06
CA LEU A 543 120.93 230.03 -92.65
C LEU A 543 121.85 230.35 -93.85
N LYS A 544 121.66 229.69 -95.00
CA LYS A 544 122.43 229.98 -96.22
C LYS A 544 122.22 231.40 -96.75
N LYS A 545 121.01 231.98 -96.60
CA LYS A 545 120.72 233.36 -97.04
C LYS A 545 121.39 234.40 -96.16
N VAL A 546 121.43 234.20 -94.84
CA VAL A 546 122.09 235.13 -93.89
C VAL A 546 123.60 235.20 -94.12
N GLN A 547 124.25 234.06 -94.39
CA GLN A 547 125.70 234.01 -94.58
C GLN A 547 126.20 234.64 -95.89
N ILE A 548 125.35 234.71 -96.93
CA ILE A 548 125.63 235.48 -98.16
C ILE A 548 125.47 236.98 -97.91
N MET A 549 124.45 237.38 -97.14
CA MET A 549 124.18 238.80 -96.84
C MET A 549 125.33 239.46 -96.05
N TYR A 550 125.90 238.75 -95.06
CA TYR A 550 127.08 239.24 -94.31
C TYR A 550 128.37 239.38 -95.14
N LYS A 551 128.43 238.80 -96.36
CA LYS A 551 129.54 239.01 -97.30
C LYS A 551 129.33 240.20 -98.25
N MET A 552 128.13 240.77 -98.31
CA MET A 552 127.76 241.87 -99.22
C MET A 552 127.72 243.26 -98.55
N ILE A 553 128.04 243.34 -97.25
CA ILE A 553 128.29 244.60 -96.51
C ILE A 553 129.58 244.40 -95.68
N SER A 554 130.80 244.44 -96.23
CA SER A 554 131.33 245.00 -97.47
C SER A 554 131.23 246.53 -97.61
N ILE A 555 132.39 247.17 -97.38
CA ILE A 555 132.91 248.28 -98.21
C ILE A 555 131.99 249.52 -98.28
N GLN A 556 131.88 250.19 -97.13
CA GLN A 556 132.06 251.63 -96.98
C GLN A 556 132.74 251.89 -95.62
#